data_AF-A0A061BS42-F1
#
_entry.id   AF-A0A061BS42-F1
#
_cell.length_a   1.000
_cell.length_b   1.000
_cell.length_c   1.000
_cell.angle_alpha   90.00
_cell.angle_beta   90.00
_cell.angle_gamma   90.00
#
_symmetry.space_group_name_H-M   'P 1'
#
loop_
_entity.id
_entity.type
_entity.pdbx_description
1 polymer ?
#
loop_
_entity_poly.entity_id
_entity_poly.type
_entity_poly.pdbx_seq_one_letter_code
_entity_poly.pdbx_strand_id
1 'polypeptide(L)'
;TLFDLLKRLYHQLYFLMQQCQLTTQLSGWRECHYGRYIGGSGWQCNTKQCPKQDCDQRHDQSGNQTGGQYPNCGVTSPLQSFLEDGLKGHLPHSVIARGSSLSCSTCGNSPGMPCRTPMGFADISAIASHTMIGRNICEVLYDFCGRPNSPLTRLCSYLNCLLPSAPKTLADMFSFYHHLTDRWGMHGNKHKKEAFEEKVKAANFGRQYNELNVYHLFTPSHSALKKGHSDGSLGSLVCLSREAIVCGPYLRPISHTIYETFSSEHADKYLSWIVYLTASFYDLLKKLYDECNSKCGSRGSNCHEKACIKDCRTTSKHDPPRYHDPKCKSIVKCNSTLPTLAKYGFVLGDPERLNGSAGIEKKRTCRDFCTVFAESFEKDSHLVQLFKAIDNFMFTIRSPFLWMTVALWSLSLFYLICVMVGRLDVLHIRSHLRIPSSHRITAQSLLAAAQVGRLAKISYLQP
;
A
#
# COMPACT_ATOMS: atom_id res chain seq x y z
N THR A 1 1.94 19.05 8.42
CA THR A 1 3.27 19.65 8.68
C THR A 1 3.92 20.05 7.35
N LEU A 2 5.00 20.85 7.35
CA LEU A 2 5.76 21.16 6.12
C LEU A 2 6.17 19.89 5.36
N PHE A 3 6.60 18.86 6.09
CA PHE A 3 7.01 17.61 5.49
C PHE A 3 5.88 16.89 4.75
N ASP A 4 4.66 16.90 5.31
CA ASP A 4 3.49 16.34 4.62
C ASP A 4 3.18 17.08 3.31
N LEU A 5 3.36 18.41 3.29
CA LEU A 5 3.19 19.22 2.08
C LEU A 5 4.23 18.87 1.02
N LEU A 6 5.51 18.73 1.41
CA LEU A 6 6.59 18.33 0.50
C LEU A 6 6.35 16.96 -0.12
N LYS A 7 5.90 15.97 0.68
CA LYS A 7 5.56 14.63 0.17
C LYS A 7 4.40 14.66 -0.83
N ARG A 8 3.36 15.45 -0.55
CA ARG A 8 2.22 15.65 -1.44
C ARG A 8 2.63 16.31 -2.76
N LEU A 9 3.45 17.36 -2.68
CA LEU A 9 4.00 18.05 -3.84
C LEU A 9 4.85 17.10 -4.69
N TYR A 10 5.77 16.38 -4.05
CA TYR A 10 6.61 15.38 -4.70
C TYR A 10 5.78 14.34 -5.45
N HIS A 11 4.71 13.82 -4.84
CA HIS A 11 3.85 12.83 -5.46
C HIS A 11 3.23 13.32 -6.78
N GLN A 12 2.67 14.54 -6.79
CA GLN A 12 2.05 15.09 -8.00
C GLN A 12 3.07 15.43 -9.08
N LEU A 13 4.15 16.11 -8.70
CA LEU A 13 5.19 16.53 -9.66
C LEU A 13 5.91 15.32 -10.26
N TYR A 14 6.22 14.30 -9.44
CA TYR A 14 6.88 13.10 -9.94
C TYR A 14 5.98 12.31 -10.89
N PHE A 15 4.68 12.19 -10.59
CA PHE A 15 3.73 11.57 -11.51
C PHE A 15 3.66 12.32 -12.85
N LEU A 16 3.52 13.65 -12.80
CA LEU A 16 3.50 14.49 -13.99
C LEU A 16 4.77 14.31 -14.84
N MET A 17 5.93 14.35 -14.19
CA MET A 17 7.21 14.12 -14.84
C MET A 17 7.27 12.74 -15.51
N GLN A 18 6.86 11.67 -14.81
CA GLN A 18 6.85 10.31 -15.38
C GLN A 18 5.96 10.23 -16.62
N GLN A 19 4.79 10.88 -16.62
CA GLN A 19 3.93 10.91 -17.81
C GLN A 19 4.53 11.74 -18.95
N CYS A 20 5.10 12.91 -18.65
CA CYS A 20 5.74 13.78 -19.64
C CYS A 20 7.06 13.24 -20.20
N GLN A 21 7.67 12.25 -19.54
CA GLN A 21 8.85 11.56 -20.06
C GLN A 21 8.49 10.59 -21.20
N LEU A 22 7.27 10.04 -21.17
CA LEU A 22 6.80 9.03 -22.10
C LEU A 22 6.22 9.65 -23.36
N THR A 23 6.50 9.04 -24.51
CA THR A 23 5.94 9.45 -25.78
C THR A 23 4.46 9.05 -25.89
N THR A 24 3.71 9.74 -26.74
CA THR A 24 2.31 9.44 -27.06
C THR A 24 2.08 7.99 -27.54
N GLN A 25 3.08 7.36 -28.17
CA GLN A 25 3.03 5.94 -28.56
C GLN A 25 2.93 4.98 -27.37
N LEU A 26 3.43 5.41 -26.21
CA LEU A 26 3.41 4.70 -24.93
C LEU A 26 2.32 5.25 -23.99
N SER A 27 1.30 5.94 -24.54
CA SER A 27 0.26 6.63 -23.77
C SER A 27 0.79 7.76 -22.88
N GLY A 28 1.97 8.32 -23.19
CA GLY A 28 2.60 9.40 -22.46
C GLY A 28 2.23 10.80 -22.95
N TRP A 29 2.77 11.81 -22.25
CA TRP A 29 2.42 13.23 -22.44
C TRP A 29 3.54 14.09 -23.03
N ARG A 30 4.68 13.49 -23.44
CA ARG A 30 5.87 14.22 -23.89
C ARG A 30 5.58 15.22 -25.01
N GLU A 31 4.82 14.80 -26.03
CA GLU A 31 4.50 15.63 -27.20
C GLU A 31 3.19 16.42 -27.03
N CYS A 32 2.57 16.38 -25.86
CA CYS A 32 1.25 16.96 -25.67
C CYS A 32 1.35 18.45 -25.33
N HIS A 33 0.52 19.25 -26.00
CA HIS A 33 0.52 20.70 -25.79
C HIS A 33 -0.13 21.07 -24.46
N TYR A 34 0.29 22.19 -23.88
CA TYR A 34 -0.36 22.84 -22.74
C TYR A 34 -0.15 24.35 -22.77
N GLY A 35 -0.93 25.09 -21.99
CA GLY A 35 -0.84 26.54 -21.89
C GLY A 35 -1.89 27.24 -22.74
N ARG A 36 -1.53 28.40 -23.29
CA ARG A 36 -2.49 29.32 -23.92
C ARG A 36 -3.25 28.64 -25.06
N TYR A 37 -4.57 28.84 -25.11
CA TYR A 37 -5.47 28.36 -26.16
C TYR A 37 -5.56 26.83 -26.33
N ILE A 38 -5.06 26.05 -25.38
CA ILE A 38 -5.18 24.59 -25.37
C ILE A 38 -6.41 24.20 -24.56
N GLY A 39 -7.28 23.37 -25.15
CA GLY A 39 -8.39 22.77 -24.44
C GLY A 39 -7.98 21.50 -23.69
N GLY A 40 -8.61 21.20 -22.56
CA GLY A 40 -8.51 19.88 -21.95
C GLY A 40 -9.13 18.79 -22.84
N SER A 41 -8.51 17.60 -22.92
CA SER A 41 -9.16 16.36 -23.40
C SER A 41 -9.08 15.19 -22.43
N GLY A 42 -9.74 14.09 -22.81
CA GLY A 42 -9.47 12.77 -22.24
C GLY A 42 -8.06 12.25 -22.59
N TRP A 43 -7.88 10.93 -22.51
CA TRP A 43 -6.59 10.22 -22.44
C TRP A 43 -5.59 10.44 -23.59
N GLN A 44 -6.02 10.91 -24.76
CA GLN A 44 -5.16 11.04 -25.95
C GLN A 44 -4.98 12.48 -26.35
N CYS A 45 -3.74 12.83 -26.69
CA CYS A 45 -3.38 14.12 -27.25
C CYS A 45 -3.84 14.17 -28.71
N ASN A 46 -4.46 15.25 -29.13
CA ASN A 46 -4.82 15.47 -30.53
C ASN A 46 -3.79 16.42 -31.20
N THR A 47 -3.72 16.37 -32.53
CA THR A 47 -2.81 17.21 -33.34
C THR A 47 -3.55 18.21 -34.22
N LYS A 48 -4.88 18.33 -34.09
CA LYS A 48 -5.69 19.18 -34.96
C LYS A 48 -5.57 20.63 -34.54
N GLN A 49 -4.62 21.36 -35.13
CA GLN A 49 -4.64 22.82 -35.15
C GLN A 49 -5.76 23.28 -36.07
N CYS A 50 -6.46 24.34 -35.67
CA CYS A 50 -7.43 24.97 -36.54
C CYS A 50 -6.75 25.78 -37.63
N PRO A 51 -7.29 25.78 -38.86
CA PRO A 51 -6.85 26.72 -39.88
C PRO A 51 -7.19 28.13 -39.38
N LYS A 52 -6.16 28.87 -38.95
CA LYS A 52 -6.17 30.29 -38.54
C LYS A 52 -6.81 30.58 -37.17
N GLN A 53 -5.96 30.84 -36.17
CA GLN A 53 -6.34 31.40 -34.86
C GLN A 53 -6.31 32.95 -34.83
N ASP A 54 -5.96 33.61 -35.94
CA ASP A 54 -5.85 35.09 -36.08
C ASP A 54 -7.11 35.75 -36.67
N CYS A 55 -8.28 35.13 -36.57
CA CYS A 55 -9.51 35.75 -37.05
C CYS A 55 -10.25 36.42 -35.88
N ASP A 56 -10.36 37.75 -35.92
CA ASP A 56 -11.30 38.51 -35.10
C ASP A 56 -12.67 37.84 -35.19
N GLN A 57 -13.14 37.27 -34.09
CA GLN A 57 -14.46 36.66 -34.00
C GLN A 57 -15.53 37.75 -33.93
N ARG A 58 -15.74 38.44 -35.06
CA ARG A 58 -16.95 39.20 -35.36
C ARG A 58 -17.59 38.55 -36.56
N HIS A 59 -18.37 37.50 -36.32
CA HIS A 59 -19.30 37.00 -37.33
C HIS A 59 -20.72 37.18 -36.80
N ASP A 60 -21.42 38.17 -37.38
CA ASP A 60 -22.85 38.37 -37.22
C ASP A 60 -23.60 37.12 -37.69
N GLN A 61 -24.45 36.59 -36.80
CA GLN A 61 -25.29 35.43 -37.05
C GLN A 61 -26.56 35.82 -37.82
N SER A 62 -26.40 36.34 -39.04
CA SER A 62 -27.53 36.59 -39.94
C SER A 62 -27.17 36.24 -41.38
N GLY A 63 -27.47 35.01 -41.79
CA GLY A 63 -27.34 34.57 -43.18
C GLY A 63 -27.72 33.10 -43.36
N ASN A 64 -28.59 32.84 -44.34
CA ASN A 64 -29.26 31.57 -44.63
C ASN A 64 -28.36 30.32 -44.66
N GLN A 65 -28.89 29.25 -44.07
CA GLN A 65 -28.22 27.97 -43.84
C GLN A 65 -28.29 27.05 -45.08
N THR A 66 -27.16 26.84 -45.74
CA THR A 66 -26.93 25.71 -46.64
C THR A 66 -25.43 25.38 -46.68
N GLY A 67 -25.02 24.25 -46.09
CA GLY A 67 -23.69 23.66 -46.25
C GLY A 67 -22.89 23.47 -44.97
N GLY A 68 -22.74 22.20 -44.55
CA GLY A 68 -21.66 21.66 -43.71
C GLY A 68 -21.20 22.48 -42.50
N GLN A 69 -21.92 22.38 -41.38
CA GLN A 69 -21.38 22.77 -40.07
C GLN A 69 -20.18 21.87 -39.71
N TYR A 70 -18.98 22.42 -39.65
CA TYR A 70 -17.89 21.88 -38.84
C TYR A 70 -17.68 22.77 -37.62
N PRO A 71 -18.27 22.45 -36.46
CA PRO A 71 -17.95 23.11 -35.20
C PRO A 71 -16.74 22.45 -34.52
N ASN A 72 -16.06 23.21 -33.65
CA ASN A 72 -15.12 22.75 -32.59
C ASN A 72 -13.79 22.15 -33.05
N CYS A 73 -12.89 22.96 -33.59
CA CYS A 73 -11.52 22.53 -33.80
C CYS A 73 -10.56 23.36 -32.92
N GLY A 74 -9.86 22.67 -32.02
CA GLY A 74 -8.87 23.22 -31.12
C GLY A 74 -7.94 22.08 -30.66
N VAL A 75 -6.68 22.39 -30.39
CA VAL A 75 -5.74 21.41 -29.84
C VAL A 75 -6.22 21.05 -28.44
N THR A 76 -6.48 19.77 -28.20
CA THR A 76 -6.92 19.25 -26.91
C THR A 76 -5.88 18.30 -26.32
N SER A 77 -5.64 18.39 -25.02
CA SER A 77 -4.54 17.69 -24.37
C SER A 77 -4.93 17.06 -23.01
N PRO A 78 -4.59 15.77 -22.75
CA PRO A 78 -4.68 15.18 -21.41
C PRO A 78 -3.76 15.85 -20.41
N LEU A 79 -2.61 16.37 -20.86
CA LEU A 79 -1.69 17.14 -20.02
C LEU A 79 -2.37 18.43 -19.54
N GLN A 80 -3.02 19.16 -20.46
CA GLN A 80 -3.80 20.36 -20.11
C GLN A 80 -4.88 20.00 -19.07
N SER A 81 -5.69 18.96 -19.34
CA SER A 81 -6.71 18.50 -18.40
C SER A 81 -6.15 18.10 -17.04
N PHE A 82 -4.94 17.54 -16.99
CA PHE A 82 -4.31 17.17 -15.72
C PHE A 82 -3.87 18.41 -14.93
N LEU A 83 -3.33 19.43 -15.60
CA LEU A 83 -2.97 20.70 -14.97
C LEU A 83 -4.19 21.48 -14.47
N GLU A 84 -5.29 21.42 -15.23
CA GLU A 84 -6.60 22.01 -14.90
C GLU A 84 -7.43 21.14 -13.92
N ASP A 85 -6.88 20.03 -13.42
CA ASP A 85 -7.56 19.05 -12.55
C ASP A 85 -8.82 18.38 -13.14
N GLY A 86 -9.08 18.55 -14.43
CA GLY A 86 -10.21 17.97 -15.18
C GLY A 86 -10.00 16.54 -15.69
N LEU A 87 -8.78 15.97 -15.56
CA LEU A 87 -8.50 14.63 -16.08
C LEU A 87 -9.18 13.54 -15.23
N LYS A 88 -10.15 12.84 -15.83
CA LYS A 88 -10.93 11.80 -15.15
C LYS A 88 -10.05 10.73 -14.50
N GLY A 89 -10.36 10.38 -13.25
CA GLY A 89 -9.70 9.33 -12.48
C GLY A 89 -8.35 9.73 -11.86
N HIS A 90 -7.89 10.98 -12.03
CA HIS A 90 -6.59 11.44 -11.53
C HIS A 90 -6.70 12.31 -10.27
N LEU A 91 -7.90 12.84 -9.99
CA LEU A 91 -8.25 13.52 -8.75
C LEU A 91 -9.61 12.99 -8.23
N PRO A 92 -9.62 11.93 -7.39
CA PRO A 92 -10.85 11.24 -7.00
C PRO A 92 -11.56 11.85 -5.77
N HIS A 93 -11.03 12.95 -5.23
CA HIS A 93 -11.56 13.61 -4.03
C HIS A 93 -11.35 15.11 -4.09
N SER A 94 -12.10 15.85 -3.25
CA SER A 94 -11.91 17.28 -3.07
C SER A 94 -11.05 17.56 -1.84
N VAL A 95 -10.09 18.48 -2.01
CA VAL A 95 -9.24 18.96 -0.92
C VAL A 95 -9.66 20.40 -0.61
N ILE A 96 -10.00 20.65 0.65
CA ILE A 96 -10.35 21.98 1.15
C ILE A 96 -9.18 22.51 1.98
N ALA A 97 -8.63 23.65 1.56
CA ALA A 97 -7.66 24.40 2.35
C ALA A 97 -8.37 25.17 3.48
N ARG A 98 -7.94 24.97 4.72
CA ARG A 98 -8.35 25.76 5.89
C ARG A 98 -7.08 26.33 6.53
N GLY A 99 -6.74 27.56 6.19
CA GLY A 99 -5.50 28.22 6.61
C GLY A 99 -4.26 27.45 6.12
N SER A 100 -3.36 27.09 7.03
CA SER A 100 -2.16 26.28 6.75
C SER A 100 -2.42 24.77 6.72
N SER A 101 -3.66 24.32 6.91
CA SER A 101 -4.03 22.90 6.91
C SER A 101 -4.85 22.53 5.66
N LEU A 102 -4.58 21.36 5.09
CA LEU A 102 -5.39 20.77 4.03
C LEU A 102 -6.27 19.68 4.62
N SER A 103 -7.58 19.79 4.46
CA SER A 103 -8.56 18.80 4.89
C SER A 103 -9.15 18.10 3.67
N CYS A 104 -9.19 16.76 3.70
CA CYS A 104 -9.87 15.95 2.69
C CYS A 104 -10.96 15.13 3.39
N SER A 105 -12.22 15.40 3.07
CA SER A 105 -13.38 14.69 3.65
C SER A 105 -13.49 13.25 3.15
N THR A 106 -13.11 13.00 1.89
CA THR A 106 -13.23 11.69 1.24
C THR A 106 -12.12 10.71 1.63
N CYS A 107 -10.92 11.22 1.91
CA CYS A 107 -9.72 10.40 2.12
C CYS A 107 -9.70 9.69 3.48
N GLY A 108 -10.50 10.14 4.45
CA GLY A 108 -10.67 9.45 5.73
C GLY A 108 -11.35 8.09 5.60
N ASN A 109 -12.14 7.87 4.53
CA ASN A 109 -12.94 6.65 4.33
C ASN A 109 -12.25 5.58 3.48
N SER A 110 -11.05 5.85 2.94
CA SER A 110 -10.27 4.89 2.14
C SER A 110 -8.85 4.78 2.70
N PRO A 111 -8.64 4.00 3.77
CA PRO A 111 -7.32 3.77 4.35
C PRO A 111 -6.33 3.31 3.27
N GLY A 112 -5.10 3.85 3.29
CA GLY A 112 -4.03 3.40 2.40
C GLY A 112 -3.98 4.04 1.01
N MET A 113 -4.96 4.87 0.64
CA MET A 113 -4.96 5.59 -0.65
C MET A 113 -4.28 6.96 -0.53
N PRO A 114 -3.47 7.38 -1.52
CA PRO A 114 -2.80 8.68 -1.46
C PRO A 114 -3.79 9.84 -1.60
N CYS A 115 -3.76 10.76 -0.65
CA CYS A 115 -4.48 12.03 -0.74
C CYS A 115 -3.76 12.98 -1.71
N ARG A 116 -4.18 12.92 -2.98
CA ARG A 116 -3.68 13.74 -4.10
C ARG A 116 -4.01 15.22 -3.97
N THR A 117 -3.01 16.09 -4.07
CA THR A 117 -3.24 17.55 -4.14
C THR A 117 -3.61 17.96 -5.57
N PRO A 118 -4.62 18.83 -5.77
CA PRO A 118 -4.91 19.41 -7.07
C PRO A 118 -3.71 20.20 -7.62
N MET A 119 -3.52 20.22 -8.93
CA MET A 119 -2.50 21.04 -9.59
C MET A 119 -2.88 22.53 -9.59
N GLY A 120 -4.18 22.83 -9.69
CA GLY A 120 -4.74 24.15 -9.44
C GLY A 120 -4.62 25.15 -10.58
N PHE A 121 -4.28 24.72 -11.80
CA PHE A 121 -4.09 25.61 -12.96
C PHE A 121 -5.36 25.74 -13.81
N ALA A 122 -6.51 26.01 -13.19
CA ALA A 122 -7.83 25.99 -13.85
C ALA A 122 -7.94 26.92 -15.07
N ASP A 123 -7.34 28.11 -15.02
CA ASP A 123 -7.42 29.13 -16.07
C ASP A 123 -6.15 29.21 -16.95
N ILE A 124 -5.32 28.16 -16.95
CA ILE A 124 -4.03 28.18 -17.67
C ILE A 124 -4.21 28.33 -19.19
N SER A 125 -5.32 27.85 -19.74
CA SER A 125 -5.68 28.07 -21.14
C SER A 125 -5.88 29.55 -21.50
N ALA A 126 -6.31 30.39 -20.55
CA ALA A 126 -6.56 31.81 -20.74
C ALA A 126 -5.38 32.71 -20.30
N ILE A 127 -4.71 32.35 -19.21
CA ILE A 127 -3.73 33.23 -18.53
C ILE A 127 -2.30 32.99 -19.01
N ALA A 128 -1.96 31.79 -19.48
CA ALA A 128 -0.59 31.48 -19.86
C ALA A 128 -0.08 32.39 -21.00
N SER A 129 1.18 32.82 -20.92
CA SER A 129 1.79 33.67 -21.93
C SER A 129 2.06 32.94 -23.25
N HIS A 130 2.28 31.62 -23.20
CA HIS A 130 2.69 30.80 -24.33
C HIS A 130 2.02 29.42 -24.32
N THR A 131 2.12 28.73 -25.45
CA THR A 131 1.79 27.31 -25.61
C THR A 131 3.09 26.51 -25.70
N MET A 132 3.25 25.49 -24.85
CA MET A 132 4.45 24.65 -24.81
C MET A 132 4.06 23.15 -24.89
N ILE A 133 5.04 22.25 -24.85
CA ILE A 133 4.82 20.79 -24.88
C ILE A 133 5.30 20.12 -23.59
N GLY A 134 4.74 18.95 -23.26
CA GLY A 134 5.06 18.21 -22.04
C GLY A 134 6.54 17.96 -21.80
N ARG A 135 7.35 17.81 -22.87
CA ARG A 135 8.81 17.74 -22.78
C ARG A 135 9.42 18.89 -21.97
N ASN A 136 8.93 20.13 -22.13
CA ASN A 136 9.44 21.29 -21.40
C ASN A 136 9.20 21.17 -19.89
N ILE A 137 8.02 20.69 -19.49
CA ILE A 137 7.71 20.38 -18.08
C ILE A 137 8.63 19.26 -17.59
N CYS A 138 8.79 18.21 -18.39
CA CYS A 138 9.62 17.06 -18.04
C CYS A 138 11.05 17.48 -17.73
N GLU A 139 11.67 18.35 -18.55
CA GLU A 139 13.05 18.82 -18.35
C GLU A 139 13.20 19.54 -17.00
N VAL A 140 12.30 20.47 -16.67
CA VAL A 140 12.31 21.19 -15.39
C VAL A 140 12.07 20.25 -14.20
N LEU A 141 11.06 19.38 -14.29
CA LEU A 141 10.72 18.47 -13.19
C LEU A 141 11.77 17.37 -13.02
N TYR A 142 12.45 16.95 -14.09
CA TYR A 142 13.54 16.00 -14.01
C TYR A 142 14.69 16.55 -13.17
N ASP A 143 15.03 17.83 -13.35
CA ASP A 143 16.03 18.50 -12.53
C ASP A 143 15.55 18.72 -11.09
N PHE A 144 14.27 19.11 -10.90
CA PHE A 144 13.72 19.45 -9.59
C PHE A 144 13.38 18.25 -8.68
N CYS A 145 12.82 17.17 -9.23
CA CYS A 145 12.38 15.98 -8.48
C CYS A 145 12.61 14.62 -9.17
N GLY A 146 13.22 14.58 -10.35
CA GLY A 146 13.33 13.33 -11.12
C GLY A 146 14.49 12.42 -10.73
N ARG A 147 15.62 12.98 -10.30
CA ARG A 147 16.83 12.24 -9.94
C ARG A 147 16.92 12.02 -8.43
N PRO A 148 17.67 11.00 -7.96
CA PRO A 148 17.97 10.85 -6.54
C PRO A 148 18.61 12.10 -5.92
N ASN A 149 19.45 12.80 -6.69
CA ASN A 149 20.14 14.02 -6.26
C ASN A 149 19.36 15.31 -6.53
N SER A 150 18.16 15.24 -7.12
CA SER A 150 17.31 16.40 -7.34
C SER A 150 16.89 17.03 -6.00
N PRO A 151 16.76 18.37 -5.92
CA PRO A 151 16.59 19.08 -4.66
C PRO A 151 15.36 18.62 -3.87
N LEU A 152 14.19 18.47 -4.51
CA LEU A 152 12.98 18.03 -3.82
C LEU A 152 13.09 16.57 -3.38
N THR A 153 13.60 15.69 -4.25
CA THR A 153 13.80 14.26 -3.95
C THR A 153 14.71 14.08 -2.74
N ARG A 154 15.87 14.73 -2.77
CA ARG A 154 16.88 14.62 -1.72
C ARG A 154 16.36 15.18 -0.40
N LEU A 155 15.67 16.32 -0.43
CA LEU A 155 15.02 16.90 0.75
C LEU A 155 13.98 15.94 1.35
N CYS A 156 13.07 15.40 0.53
CA CYS A 156 12.07 14.44 0.98
C CYS A 156 12.69 13.15 1.54
N SER A 157 13.75 12.63 0.90
CA SER A 157 14.48 11.44 1.35
C SER A 157 15.14 11.66 2.72
N TYR A 158 15.82 12.78 2.91
CA TYR A 158 16.43 13.13 4.20
C TYR A 158 15.39 13.35 5.28
N LEU A 159 14.29 14.06 4.99
CA LEU A 159 13.21 14.23 5.95
C LEU A 159 12.50 12.92 6.29
N ASN A 160 12.36 11.97 5.35
CA ASN A 160 11.81 10.64 5.63
C ASN A 160 12.71 9.87 6.60
N CYS A 161 14.03 10.01 6.47
CA CYS A 161 14.98 9.40 7.39
C CYS A 161 15.00 10.10 8.76
N LEU A 162 15.09 11.44 8.79
CA LEU A 162 15.22 12.24 10.02
C LEU A 162 13.92 12.32 10.84
N LEU A 163 12.77 12.34 10.16
CA LEU A 163 11.44 12.43 10.76
C LEU A 163 10.64 11.16 10.40
N PRO A 164 11.08 9.98 10.89
CA PRO A 164 10.51 8.70 10.46
C PRO A 164 9.04 8.61 10.85
N SER A 165 8.19 8.53 9.85
CA SER A 165 6.76 8.25 9.98
C SER A 165 6.46 6.90 9.34
N ALA A 166 5.63 6.09 9.99
CA ALA A 166 5.13 4.84 9.42
C ALA A 166 4.59 5.07 7.99
N PRO A 167 4.97 4.25 6.99
CA PRO A 167 4.40 4.29 5.65
C PRO A 167 2.87 4.18 5.72
N LYS A 168 2.16 5.12 5.07
CA LYS A 168 0.70 5.22 5.19
C LYS A 168 -0.04 4.71 3.96
N THR A 169 0.51 4.94 2.78
CA THR A 169 -0.12 4.54 1.52
C THR A 169 0.46 3.24 0.99
N LEU A 170 -0.24 2.56 0.08
CA LEU A 170 0.28 1.34 -0.55
C LEU A 170 1.62 1.59 -1.26
N ALA A 171 1.75 2.71 -1.98
CA ALA A 171 2.99 3.09 -2.65
C ALA A 171 4.15 3.30 -1.66
N ASP A 172 3.89 3.96 -0.52
CA ASP A 172 4.88 4.17 0.52
C ASP A 172 5.32 2.84 1.16
N MET A 173 4.35 1.98 1.50
CA MET A 173 4.62 0.65 2.07
C MET A 173 5.47 -0.17 1.09
N PHE A 174 5.05 -0.24 -0.17
CA PHE A 174 5.78 -0.96 -1.21
C PHE A 174 7.21 -0.44 -1.36
N SER A 175 7.38 0.89 -1.38
CA SER A 175 8.71 1.53 -1.47
C SER A 175 9.58 1.21 -0.25
N PHE A 176 9.00 1.23 0.95
CA PHE A 176 9.68 0.88 2.19
C PHE A 176 10.18 -0.57 2.17
N TYR A 177 9.31 -1.56 1.91
CA TYR A 177 9.72 -2.97 1.88
C TYR A 177 10.74 -3.23 0.77
N HIS A 178 10.54 -2.65 -0.42
CA HIS A 178 11.47 -2.77 -1.53
C HIS A 178 12.87 -2.26 -1.17
N HIS A 179 12.98 -1.02 -0.70
CA HIS A 179 14.29 -0.43 -0.42
C HIS A 179 14.93 -0.92 0.87
N LEU A 180 14.15 -1.35 1.86
CA LEU A 180 14.70 -1.96 3.07
C LEU A 180 15.39 -3.29 2.72
N THR A 181 14.81 -4.07 1.81
CA THR A 181 15.33 -5.37 1.37
C THR A 181 16.31 -5.27 0.20
N ASP A 182 16.42 -4.10 -0.45
CA ASP A 182 17.38 -3.88 -1.52
C ASP A 182 18.82 -4.10 -1.01
N ARG A 183 19.57 -4.89 -1.78
CA ARG A 183 20.95 -5.30 -1.48
C ARG A 183 21.12 -5.94 -0.09
N TRP A 184 20.11 -6.62 0.43
CA TRP A 184 20.16 -7.29 1.74
C TRP A 184 21.40 -8.19 1.88
N GLY A 185 22.19 -7.98 2.94
CA GLY A 185 23.41 -8.76 3.20
C GLY A 185 24.62 -8.43 2.31
N MET A 186 24.53 -7.44 1.43
CA MET A 186 25.69 -6.92 0.69
C MET A 186 26.53 -5.95 1.54
N HIS A 187 27.80 -5.77 1.18
CA HIS A 187 28.69 -4.82 1.85
C HIS A 187 28.09 -3.40 1.86
N GLY A 188 28.19 -2.71 3.00
CA GLY A 188 27.67 -1.35 3.18
C GLY A 188 26.23 -1.27 3.71
N ASN A 189 25.53 -2.40 3.89
CA ASN A 189 24.14 -2.44 4.36
C ASN A 189 23.95 -2.78 5.85
N LYS A 190 24.96 -2.48 6.68
CA LYS A 190 24.90 -2.68 8.14
C LYS A 190 23.71 -1.95 8.77
N HIS A 191 23.42 -0.74 8.27
CA HIS A 191 22.31 0.10 8.71
C HIS A 191 20.91 -0.44 8.37
N LYS A 192 20.82 -1.50 7.55
CA LYS A 192 19.57 -2.20 7.22
C LYS A 192 19.52 -3.57 7.91
N LYS A 193 20.22 -4.56 7.36
CA LYS A 193 20.12 -5.96 7.80
C LYS A 193 20.61 -6.15 9.23
N GLU A 194 21.85 -5.81 9.51
CA GLU A 194 22.47 -6.05 10.83
C GLU A 194 21.72 -5.28 11.92
N ALA A 195 21.43 -4.00 11.69
CA ALA A 195 20.64 -3.19 12.61
C ALA A 195 19.23 -3.76 12.84
N PHE A 196 18.56 -4.27 11.80
CA PHE A 196 17.25 -4.90 11.92
C PHE A 196 17.31 -6.21 12.73
N GLU A 197 18.24 -7.10 12.41
CA GLU A 197 18.44 -8.38 13.11
C GLU A 197 18.79 -8.16 14.59
N GLU A 198 19.58 -7.12 14.89
CA GLU A 198 19.88 -6.72 16.27
C GLU A 198 18.62 -6.29 17.02
N LYS A 199 17.72 -5.52 16.39
CA LYS A 199 16.45 -5.12 17.01
C LYS A 199 15.47 -6.27 17.17
N VAL A 200 15.45 -7.23 16.23
CA VAL A 200 14.69 -8.49 16.38
C VAL A 200 15.21 -9.27 17.60
N LYS A 201 16.52 -9.42 17.73
CA LYS A 201 17.16 -10.07 18.88
C LYS A 201 16.85 -9.34 20.19
N ALA A 202 16.96 -8.01 20.21
CA ALA A 202 16.63 -7.21 21.40
C ALA A 202 15.17 -7.35 21.82
N ALA A 203 14.23 -7.35 20.86
CA ALA A 203 12.81 -7.57 21.11
C ALA A 203 12.52 -8.99 21.63
N ASN A 204 13.34 -9.98 21.28
CA ASN A 204 13.29 -11.34 21.80
C ASN A 204 14.20 -11.56 23.03
N PHE A 205 14.31 -10.56 23.91
CA PHE A 205 15.08 -10.64 25.17
C PHE A 205 16.55 -11.05 24.97
N GLY A 206 17.17 -10.63 23.88
CA GLY A 206 18.56 -10.95 23.55
C GLY A 206 18.76 -12.34 22.93
N ARG A 207 17.70 -13.13 22.76
CA ARG A 207 17.76 -14.45 22.11
C ARG A 207 17.71 -14.29 20.60
N GLN A 208 18.57 -15.04 19.90
CA GLN A 208 18.57 -15.03 18.44
C GLN A 208 17.24 -15.56 17.89
N TYR A 209 16.73 -14.90 16.84
CA TYR A 209 15.50 -15.27 16.15
C TYR A 209 15.69 -14.98 14.66
N ASN A 210 15.76 -16.02 13.84
CA ASN A 210 16.17 -15.91 12.43
C ASN A 210 14.97 -16.10 11.47
N GLU A 211 13.82 -16.50 11.99
CA GLU A 211 12.64 -16.87 11.23
C GLU A 211 11.92 -15.64 10.64
N LEU A 212 12.08 -14.45 11.23
CA LEU A 212 11.54 -13.19 10.71
C LEU A 212 12.48 -12.61 9.64
N ASN A 213 12.45 -13.19 8.44
CA ASN A 213 13.28 -12.76 7.33
C ASN A 213 12.47 -12.04 6.23
N VAL A 214 12.64 -10.72 6.14
CA VAL A 214 11.95 -9.87 5.14
C VAL A 214 12.55 -9.91 3.74
N TYR A 215 13.79 -10.39 3.60
CA TYR A 215 14.52 -10.40 2.32
C TYR A 215 13.73 -11.06 1.18
N HIS A 216 13.01 -12.13 1.50
CA HIS A 216 12.36 -12.97 0.51
C HIS A 216 11.25 -12.25 -0.27
N LEU A 217 10.67 -11.18 0.30
CA LEU A 217 9.63 -10.37 -0.36
C LEU A 217 10.05 -9.84 -1.73
N PHE A 218 11.30 -9.42 -1.87
CA PHE A 218 11.85 -8.85 -3.11
C PHE A 218 13.13 -9.59 -3.55
N THR A 219 13.12 -10.93 -3.43
CA THR A 219 14.25 -11.77 -3.86
C THR A 219 14.66 -11.43 -5.29
N PRO A 220 15.92 -11.05 -5.57
CA PRO A 220 16.38 -10.69 -6.91
C PRO A 220 16.63 -11.92 -7.82
N SER A 221 16.78 -13.10 -7.22
CA SER A 221 17.18 -14.33 -7.92
C SER A 221 16.07 -14.87 -8.82
N HIS A 222 16.44 -15.18 -10.06
CA HIS A 222 15.62 -15.98 -10.97
C HIS A 222 15.98 -17.44 -10.74
N SER A 223 14.99 -18.31 -10.60
CA SER A 223 15.24 -19.75 -10.57
C SER A 223 14.96 -20.36 -11.94
N ALA A 224 15.89 -21.19 -12.42
CA ALA A 224 15.70 -21.95 -13.66
C ALA A 224 14.47 -22.88 -13.58
N LEU A 225 14.12 -23.33 -12.36
CA LEU A 225 13.00 -24.21 -12.08
C LEU A 225 11.63 -23.50 -12.14
N LYS A 226 11.52 -22.22 -11.78
CA LYS A 226 10.22 -21.48 -11.69
C LYS A 226 10.02 -20.39 -12.75
N LYS A 227 10.80 -20.39 -13.85
CA LYS A 227 10.61 -19.47 -15.01
C LYS A 227 10.49 -17.97 -14.61
N GLY A 228 11.15 -17.56 -13.53
CA GLY A 228 11.01 -16.24 -12.92
C GLY A 228 11.56 -16.20 -11.50
N HIS A 229 11.10 -15.24 -10.70
CA HIS A 229 11.38 -15.25 -9.26
C HIS A 229 10.61 -16.38 -8.57
N SER A 230 11.18 -16.92 -7.51
CA SER A 230 10.54 -17.98 -6.72
C SER A 230 9.32 -17.49 -5.94
N ASP A 231 8.36 -18.39 -5.74
CA ASP A 231 7.36 -18.34 -4.65
C ASP A 231 6.62 -17.01 -4.49
N GLY A 232 6.13 -16.47 -5.62
CA GLY A 232 5.29 -15.27 -5.62
C GLY A 232 6.00 -13.99 -5.15
N SER A 233 7.33 -13.93 -5.20
CA SER A 233 8.12 -12.74 -4.86
C SER A 233 7.59 -11.49 -5.54
N LEU A 234 7.44 -10.40 -4.80
CA LEU A 234 7.08 -9.08 -5.34
C LEU A 234 8.18 -8.52 -6.25
N GLY A 235 9.39 -9.10 -6.19
CA GLY A 235 10.46 -8.87 -7.16
C GLY A 235 10.02 -9.10 -8.61
N SER A 236 9.09 -10.05 -8.85
CA SER A 236 8.54 -10.31 -10.19
C SER A 236 7.80 -9.12 -10.79
N LEU A 237 7.29 -8.21 -9.95
CA LEU A 237 6.52 -7.03 -10.37
C LEU A 237 7.40 -5.81 -10.68
N VAL A 238 8.68 -5.86 -10.32
CA VAL A 238 9.65 -4.77 -10.49
C VAL A 238 10.91 -5.21 -11.25
N CYS A 239 10.89 -6.41 -11.82
CA CYS A 239 12.07 -7.05 -12.38
C CYS A 239 12.61 -6.34 -13.62
N LEU A 240 13.91 -6.05 -13.62
CA LEU A 240 14.64 -5.45 -14.75
C LEU A 240 15.64 -6.42 -15.41
N SER A 241 15.62 -7.70 -15.04
CA SER A 241 16.53 -8.71 -15.60
C SER A 241 16.33 -8.87 -17.11
N ARG A 242 17.42 -9.19 -17.82
CA ARG A 242 17.38 -9.56 -19.25
C ARG A 242 16.75 -10.93 -19.47
N GLU A 243 16.85 -11.81 -18.48
CA GLU A 243 16.32 -13.18 -18.49
C GLU A 243 14.85 -13.25 -18.06
N ALA A 244 14.20 -12.10 -17.89
CA ALA A 244 12.80 -12.02 -17.49
C ALA A 244 11.90 -12.57 -18.62
N ILE A 245 11.44 -13.81 -18.47
CA ILE A 245 10.49 -14.44 -19.39
C ILE A 245 9.05 -14.09 -18.98
N VAL A 246 8.73 -14.19 -17.69
CA VAL A 246 7.36 -14.01 -17.16
C VAL A 246 7.23 -12.74 -16.31
N CYS A 247 8.23 -12.45 -15.47
CA CYS A 247 8.32 -11.24 -14.67
C CYS A 247 8.62 -9.98 -15.52
N GLY A 248 8.50 -8.80 -14.91
CA GLY A 248 8.82 -7.54 -15.57
C GLY A 248 8.63 -6.31 -14.67
N PRO A 249 8.98 -5.11 -15.16
CA PRO A 249 8.91 -3.87 -14.40
C PRO A 249 7.50 -3.27 -14.47
N TYR A 250 6.51 -4.03 -14.00
CA TYR A 250 5.09 -3.68 -14.06
C TYR A 250 4.74 -2.50 -13.15
N LEU A 251 5.27 -2.49 -11.93
CA LEU A 251 4.92 -1.52 -10.90
C LEU A 251 6.11 -0.64 -10.56
N ARG A 252 5.88 0.67 -10.47
CA ARG A 252 6.81 1.62 -9.86
C ARG A 252 6.04 2.57 -8.96
N PRO A 253 6.25 2.50 -7.63
CA PRO A 253 5.58 3.44 -6.73
C PRO A 253 6.12 4.85 -6.98
N ILE A 254 5.25 5.85 -6.91
CA ILE A 254 5.62 7.26 -7.09
C ILE A 254 6.59 7.71 -5.98
N SER A 255 6.42 7.17 -4.78
CA SER A 255 7.28 7.40 -3.61
C SER A 255 8.62 6.65 -3.65
N HIS A 256 8.94 5.94 -4.73
CA HIS A 256 10.10 5.03 -4.79
C HIS A 256 11.39 5.70 -4.30
N THR A 257 11.80 6.81 -4.91
CA THR A 257 13.12 7.40 -4.67
C THR A 257 13.25 8.08 -3.31
N ILE A 258 12.15 8.52 -2.70
CA ILE A 258 12.18 9.18 -1.38
C ILE A 258 12.28 8.19 -0.21
N TYR A 259 12.24 6.88 -0.48
CA TYR A 259 12.40 5.81 0.50
C TYR A 259 13.75 5.10 0.41
N GLU A 260 14.73 5.66 -0.31
CA GLU A 260 16.05 5.04 -0.53
C GLU A 260 16.98 5.14 0.70
N THR A 261 16.76 6.11 1.60
CA THR A 261 17.66 6.40 2.73
C THR A 261 17.18 5.76 4.03
N PHE A 262 18.06 5.01 4.70
CA PHE A 262 17.80 4.36 5.99
C PHE A 262 18.90 4.69 7.00
N SER A 263 18.53 4.76 8.27
CA SER A 263 19.43 4.86 9.41
C SER A 263 19.29 3.67 10.36
N SER A 264 20.40 3.19 10.92
CA SER A 264 20.43 2.16 11.98
C SER A 264 19.69 2.60 13.24
N GLU A 265 19.69 3.91 13.54
CA GLU A 265 19.04 4.51 14.72
C GLU A 265 17.51 4.38 14.72
N HIS A 266 16.92 3.94 13.60
CA HIS A 266 15.48 3.77 13.45
C HIS A 266 15.08 2.32 13.14
N ALA A 267 16.00 1.37 13.31
CA ALA A 267 15.74 -0.05 13.07
C ALA A 267 14.61 -0.62 13.95
N ASP A 268 14.41 -0.08 15.15
CA ASP A 268 13.30 -0.40 16.05
C ASP A 268 11.96 -0.02 15.42
N LYS A 269 11.90 1.15 14.76
CA LYS A 269 10.72 1.61 14.02
C LYS A 269 10.46 0.74 12.81
N TYR A 270 11.49 0.34 12.06
CA TYR A 270 11.33 -0.55 10.91
C TYR A 270 10.75 -1.91 11.33
N LEU A 271 11.22 -2.48 12.45
CA LEU A 271 10.64 -3.69 13.04
C LEU A 271 9.17 -3.49 13.40
N SER A 272 8.84 -2.40 14.09
CA SER A 272 7.46 -2.06 14.41
C SER A 272 6.58 -1.95 13.15
N TRP A 273 7.07 -1.26 12.11
CA TRP A 273 6.33 -1.13 10.85
C TRP A 273 6.13 -2.46 10.14
N ILE A 274 7.13 -3.33 10.09
CA ILE A 274 6.98 -4.67 9.52
C ILE A 274 5.93 -5.47 10.29
N VAL A 275 6.00 -5.49 11.61
CA VAL A 275 5.06 -6.26 12.44
C VAL A 275 3.62 -5.76 12.28
N TYR A 276 3.40 -4.44 12.30
CA TYR A 276 2.05 -3.88 12.37
C TYR A 276 1.44 -3.48 11.01
N LEU A 277 2.25 -3.20 9.98
CA LEU A 277 1.73 -2.74 8.67
C LEU A 277 1.59 -3.87 7.65
N THR A 278 2.23 -5.03 7.83
CA THR A 278 2.21 -6.11 6.81
C THR A 278 0.78 -6.56 6.47
N ALA A 279 -0.12 -6.61 7.46
CA ALA A 279 -1.55 -6.88 7.26
C ALA A 279 -2.22 -5.86 6.32
N SER A 280 -2.08 -4.57 6.64
CA SER A 280 -2.61 -3.50 5.79
C SER A 280 -1.97 -3.49 4.40
N PHE A 281 -0.68 -3.78 4.31
CA PHE A 281 0.04 -3.88 3.04
C PHE A 281 -0.55 -4.97 2.14
N TYR A 282 -0.81 -6.17 2.68
CA TYR A 282 -1.45 -7.26 1.96
C TYR A 282 -2.84 -6.87 1.45
N ASP A 283 -3.70 -6.33 2.31
CA ASP A 283 -5.07 -5.97 1.95
C ASP A 283 -5.12 -4.92 0.84
N LEU A 284 -4.25 -3.91 0.92
CA LEU A 284 -4.16 -2.86 -0.09
C LEU A 284 -3.59 -3.39 -1.40
N LEU A 285 -2.56 -4.24 -1.34
CA LEU A 285 -1.98 -4.86 -2.51
C LEU A 285 -2.99 -5.79 -3.20
N LYS A 286 -3.79 -6.52 -2.42
CA LYS A 286 -4.87 -7.39 -2.91
C LYS A 286 -5.98 -6.57 -3.57
N LYS A 287 -6.39 -5.44 -2.99
CA LYS A 287 -7.34 -4.49 -3.61
C LYS A 287 -6.83 -3.96 -4.95
N LEU A 288 -5.55 -3.59 -5.04
CA LEU A 288 -4.92 -3.18 -6.30
C LEU A 288 -5.00 -4.31 -7.32
N TYR A 289 -4.63 -5.54 -6.93
CA TYR A 289 -4.71 -6.71 -7.80
C TYR A 289 -6.13 -6.97 -8.29
N ASP A 290 -7.12 -7.02 -7.40
CA ASP A 290 -8.52 -7.33 -7.78
C ASP A 290 -9.10 -6.25 -8.72
N GLU A 291 -8.75 -4.97 -8.52
CA GLU A 291 -9.16 -3.89 -9.42
C GLU A 291 -8.43 -3.96 -10.78
N CYS A 292 -7.15 -4.33 -10.81
CA CYS A 292 -6.42 -4.56 -12.06
C CYS A 292 -6.98 -5.77 -12.82
N ASN A 293 -7.23 -6.87 -12.10
CA ASN A 293 -7.74 -8.10 -12.68
C ASN A 293 -9.15 -7.88 -13.24
N SER A 294 -10.05 -7.21 -12.52
CA SER A 294 -11.39 -6.93 -13.01
C SER A 294 -11.41 -6.04 -14.27
N LYS A 295 -10.55 -5.01 -14.35
CA LYS A 295 -10.56 -4.03 -15.45
C LYS A 295 -9.69 -4.38 -16.67
N CYS A 296 -8.67 -5.22 -16.48
CA CYS A 296 -7.62 -5.47 -17.46
C CYS A 296 -7.29 -6.97 -17.62
N GLY A 297 -7.35 -7.77 -16.54
CA GLY A 297 -6.99 -9.20 -16.56
C GLY A 297 -8.13 -10.18 -16.85
N SER A 298 -9.39 -9.81 -16.62
CA SER A 298 -10.54 -10.71 -16.65
C SER A 298 -10.99 -11.04 -18.09
N ARG A 299 -11.50 -12.26 -18.27
CA ARG A 299 -12.20 -12.68 -19.50
C ARG A 299 -13.44 -11.79 -19.66
N GLY A 300 -13.61 -11.12 -20.79
CA GLY A 300 -14.62 -10.07 -21.00
C GLY A 300 -14.06 -8.64 -21.04
N SER A 301 -12.87 -8.39 -20.52
CA SER A 301 -12.27 -7.05 -20.62
C SER A 301 -11.72 -6.79 -22.02
N ASN A 302 -11.93 -5.56 -22.53
CA ASN A 302 -11.40 -5.14 -23.84
C ASN A 302 -9.87 -5.29 -23.93
N CYS A 303 -9.15 -5.19 -22.81
CA CYS A 303 -7.70 -5.36 -22.74
C CYS A 303 -7.26 -6.82 -22.66
N HIS A 304 -8.15 -7.78 -22.38
CA HIS A 304 -7.85 -9.22 -22.34
C HIS A 304 -8.28 -9.92 -23.65
N GLU A 305 -9.49 -9.70 -24.15
CA GLU A 305 -10.01 -10.43 -25.33
C GLU A 305 -9.33 -10.02 -26.63
N LYS A 306 -9.04 -8.72 -26.77
CA LYS A 306 -8.31 -8.17 -27.92
C LYS A 306 -6.81 -8.02 -27.62
N ALA A 307 -6.34 -8.63 -26.53
CA ALA A 307 -4.95 -8.49 -26.09
C ALA A 307 -3.96 -9.10 -27.08
N CYS A 308 -4.34 -10.18 -27.77
CA CYS A 308 -3.38 -10.96 -28.53
C CYS A 308 -4.09 -11.77 -29.62
N ILE A 309 -3.32 -12.16 -30.64
CA ILE A 309 -3.81 -13.05 -31.70
C ILE A 309 -4.11 -14.45 -31.14
N LYS A 310 -5.07 -15.18 -31.75
CA LYS A 310 -5.50 -16.51 -31.28
C LYS A 310 -4.34 -17.50 -31.19
N ASP A 311 -3.43 -17.48 -32.17
CA ASP A 311 -2.29 -18.40 -32.27
C ASP A 311 -1.01 -17.85 -31.63
N CYS A 312 -1.12 -16.91 -30.68
CA CYS A 312 0.07 -16.40 -30.04
C CYS A 312 0.77 -17.49 -29.23
N ARG A 313 2.10 -17.60 -29.39
CA ARG A 313 2.94 -18.64 -28.77
C ARG A 313 2.83 -18.69 -27.25
N THR A 314 2.54 -17.57 -26.59
CA THR A 314 2.31 -17.49 -25.14
C THR A 314 0.94 -18.01 -24.71
N THR A 315 -0.04 -18.08 -25.62
CA THR A 315 -1.39 -18.62 -25.37
C THR A 315 -1.55 -20.08 -25.81
N SER A 316 -0.74 -20.55 -26.76
CA SER A 316 -0.77 -21.93 -27.26
C SER A 316 0.18 -22.87 -26.51
N LYS A 317 0.01 -24.19 -26.70
CA LYS A 317 0.80 -25.25 -26.03
C LYS A 317 2.19 -25.47 -26.66
N HIS A 318 2.95 -24.42 -27.00
CA HIS A 318 4.30 -24.58 -27.59
C HIS A 318 5.41 -24.72 -26.54
N ASP A 319 6.57 -25.26 -26.90
CA ASP A 319 7.71 -25.31 -25.99
C ASP A 319 8.32 -23.92 -25.75
N PRO A 320 8.82 -23.64 -24.53
CA PRO A 320 9.47 -22.36 -24.19
C PRO A 320 10.82 -22.17 -24.94
N PRO A 321 11.27 -20.92 -25.18
CA PRO A 321 10.69 -19.67 -24.71
C PRO A 321 9.54 -19.16 -25.60
N ARG A 322 8.46 -18.68 -24.96
CA ARG A 322 7.27 -18.15 -25.63
C ARG A 322 7.31 -16.63 -25.56
N TYR A 323 7.35 -15.98 -26.71
CA TYR A 323 7.25 -14.53 -26.82
C TYR A 323 5.91 -14.12 -27.41
N HIS A 324 5.44 -12.93 -27.03
CA HIS A 324 4.24 -12.35 -27.61
C HIS A 324 4.45 -11.96 -29.06
N ASP A 325 3.38 -12.09 -29.85
CA ASP A 325 3.40 -11.61 -31.23
C ASP A 325 3.50 -10.07 -31.27
N PRO A 326 4.18 -9.48 -32.28
CA PRO A 326 4.22 -8.03 -32.47
C PRO A 326 2.83 -7.38 -32.53
N LYS A 327 1.80 -8.08 -33.02
CA LYS A 327 0.43 -7.59 -33.10
C LYS A 327 -0.32 -7.60 -31.76
N CYS A 328 0.20 -8.27 -30.73
CA CYS A 328 -0.46 -8.27 -29.43
C CYS A 328 -0.45 -6.86 -28.80
N LYS A 329 -1.51 -6.50 -28.11
CA LYS A 329 -1.65 -5.24 -27.40
C LYS A 329 -0.95 -5.35 -26.04
N SER A 330 0.02 -4.47 -25.81
CA SER A 330 0.74 -4.40 -24.53
C SER A 330 -0.13 -3.82 -23.41
N ILE A 331 0.27 -4.07 -22.17
CA ILE A 331 -0.34 -3.48 -20.97
C ILE A 331 -0.32 -1.94 -21.01
N VAL A 332 0.71 -1.35 -21.61
CA VAL A 332 0.91 0.11 -21.76
C VAL A 332 -0.21 0.76 -22.59
N LYS A 333 -0.76 0.02 -23.55
CA LYS A 333 -1.85 0.49 -24.42
C LYS A 333 -3.24 0.28 -23.81
N CYS A 334 -3.35 -0.29 -22.60
CA CYS A 334 -4.63 -0.47 -21.93
C CYS A 334 -5.05 0.80 -21.20
N ASN A 335 -6.17 1.40 -21.64
CA ASN A 335 -6.69 2.66 -21.10
C ASN A 335 -7.11 2.54 -19.62
N SER A 336 -7.37 1.33 -19.12
CA SER A 336 -7.77 1.11 -17.73
C SER A 336 -6.60 0.93 -16.77
N THR A 337 -5.43 0.52 -17.26
CA THR A 337 -4.32 0.12 -16.39
C THR A 337 -3.70 1.31 -15.66
N LEU A 338 -3.21 2.30 -16.41
CA LEU A 338 -2.49 3.42 -15.80
C LEU A 338 -3.36 4.25 -14.83
N PRO A 339 -4.64 4.58 -15.13
CA PRO A 339 -5.51 5.22 -14.14
C PRO A 339 -5.70 4.38 -12.87
N THR A 340 -5.80 3.04 -13.01
CA THR A 340 -5.92 2.13 -11.86
C THR A 340 -4.63 2.13 -11.05
N LEU A 341 -3.45 2.03 -11.67
CA LEU A 341 -2.16 2.12 -10.97
C LEU A 341 -1.99 3.47 -10.28
N ALA A 342 -2.30 4.56 -10.97
CA ALA A 342 -2.22 5.91 -10.43
C ALA A 342 -3.09 6.06 -9.18
N LYS A 343 -4.32 5.54 -9.20
CA LYS A 343 -5.23 5.53 -8.03
C LYS A 343 -4.55 5.02 -6.74
N TYR A 344 -3.71 3.99 -6.84
CA TYR A 344 -2.96 3.40 -5.72
C TYR A 344 -1.55 3.98 -5.52
N GLY A 345 -1.15 4.98 -6.30
CA GLY A 345 0.15 5.66 -6.19
C GLY A 345 1.27 5.02 -7.02
N PHE A 346 0.92 4.29 -8.08
CA PHE A 346 1.88 3.62 -8.97
C PHE A 346 1.83 4.19 -10.40
N VAL A 347 2.95 4.03 -11.09
CA VAL A 347 3.06 4.12 -12.55
C VAL A 347 3.64 2.81 -13.08
N LEU A 348 3.62 2.63 -14.40
CA LEU A 348 4.32 1.51 -15.04
C LEU A 348 5.84 1.74 -14.91
N GLY A 349 6.59 0.71 -14.53
CA GLY A 349 8.01 0.86 -14.17
C GLY A 349 8.94 1.12 -15.35
N ASP A 350 8.75 0.38 -16.45
CA ASP A 350 9.44 0.61 -17.72
C ASP A 350 8.48 0.36 -18.90
N PRO A 351 7.75 1.39 -19.34
CA PRO A 351 6.78 1.27 -20.44
C PRO A 351 7.42 0.86 -21.77
N GLU A 352 8.67 1.22 -22.04
CA GLU A 352 9.35 0.86 -23.29
C GLU A 352 9.59 -0.65 -23.37
N ARG A 353 10.05 -1.26 -22.28
CA ARG A 353 10.18 -2.72 -22.17
C ARG A 353 8.84 -3.42 -22.22
N LEU A 354 7.88 -2.97 -21.42
CA LEU A 354 6.54 -3.59 -21.35
C LEU A 354 5.78 -3.51 -22.68
N ASN A 355 6.01 -2.47 -23.48
CA ASN A 355 5.42 -2.34 -24.81
C ASN A 355 6.07 -3.26 -25.85
N GLY A 356 7.29 -3.72 -25.61
CA GLY A 356 8.12 -4.46 -26.56
C GLY A 356 8.96 -3.57 -27.49
N SER A 357 9.00 -2.25 -27.24
CA SER A 357 9.81 -1.32 -28.03
C SER A 357 11.31 -1.54 -27.79
N ALA A 358 11.69 -1.93 -26.57
CA ALA A 358 13.07 -2.26 -26.20
C ALA A 358 13.43 -3.75 -26.45
N GLY A 359 12.59 -4.49 -27.19
CA GLY A 359 12.72 -5.92 -27.46
C GLY A 359 11.37 -6.63 -27.36
N ILE A 360 10.99 -7.38 -28.40
CA ILE A 360 9.69 -8.07 -28.47
C ILE A 360 9.53 -9.12 -27.36
N GLU A 361 10.64 -9.71 -26.93
CA GLU A 361 10.73 -10.67 -25.84
C GLU A 361 10.31 -10.10 -24.47
N LYS A 362 10.42 -8.77 -24.30
CA LYS A 362 10.09 -8.06 -23.07
C LYS A 362 8.65 -7.58 -23.02
N LYS A 363 7.92 -7.70 -24.13
CA LYS A 363 6.53 -7.27 -24.23
C LYS A 363 5.67 -8.01 -23.22
N ARG A 364 4.80 -7.27 -22.54
CA ARG A 364 3.85 -7.83 -21.56
C ARG A 364 2.44 -7.35 -21.82
N THR A 365 1.49 -8.22 -21.54
CA THR A 365 0.05 -7.97 -21.64
C THR A 365 -0.58 -7.85 -20.26
N CYS A 366 -1.81 -7.35 -20.22
CA CYS A 366 -2.63 -7.35 -19.00
C CYS A 366 -2.75 -8.73 -18.35
N ARG A 367 -2.84 -9.79 -19.17
CA ARG A 367 -2.93 -11.17 -18.70
C ARG A 367 -1.67 -11.59 -17.98
N ASP A 368 -0.49 -11.34 -18.55
CA ASP A 368 0.78 -11.72 -17.92
C ASP A 368 0.97 -11.01 -16.58
N PHE A 369 0.66 -9.70 -16.54
CA PHE A 369 0.69 -8.94 -15.30
C PHE A 369 -0.21 -9.54 -14.22
N CYS A 370 -1.48 -9.84 -14.55
CA CYS A 370 -2.41 -10.38 -13.56
C CYS A 370 -2.05 -11.81 -13.15
N THR A 371 -1.49 -12.64 -14.05
CA THR A 371 -0.99 -13.97 -13.68
C THR A 371 0.15 -13.87 -12.67
N VAL A 372 1.19 -13.08 -12.99
CA VAL A 372 2.34 -12.89 -12.09
C VAL A 372 1.92 -12.26 -10.76
N PHE A 373 0.99 -11.32 -10.79
CA PHE A 373 0.53 -10.65 -9.58
C PHE A 373 -0.33 -11.57 -8.71
N ALA A 374 -1.04 -12.54 -9.29
CA ALA A 374 -1.80 -13.53 -8.54
C ALA A 374 -0.88 -14.44 -7.68
N GLU A 375 0.30 -14.79 -8.20
CA GLU A 375 1.27 -15.65 -7.51
C GLU A 375 1.69 -15.08 -6.14
N SER A 376 1.71 -13.75 -5.97
CA SER A 376 2.03 -13.09 -4.71
C SER A 376 1.02 -13.37 -3.58
N PHE A 377 -0.16 -13.90 -3.89
CA PHE A 377 -1.21 -14.21 -2.93
C PHE A 377 -1.44 -15.71 -2.72
N GLU A 378 -0.65 -16.57 -3.35
CA GLU A 378 -0.72 -18.01 -3.15
C GLU A 378 -0.28 -18.41 -1.74
N LYS A 379 -0.72 -19.58 -1.26
CA LYS A 379 -0.46 -20.05 0.13
C LYS A 379 1.02 -20.15 0.47
N ASP A 380 1.84 -20.45 -0.53
CA ASP A 380 3.28 -20.61 -0.40
C ASP A 380 4.06 -19.34 -0.77
N SER A 381 3.36 -18.22 -1.02
CA SER A 381 4.02 -16.97 -1.39
C SER A 381 4.83 -16.39 -0.23
N HIS A 382 5.93 -15.70 -0.54
CA HIS A 382 6.77 -15.07 0.48
C HIS A 382 6.01 -14.05 1.34
N LEU A 383 4.99 -13.39 0.79
CA LEU A 383 4.15 -12.46 1.55
C LEU A 383 3.29 -13.20 2.59
N VAL A 384 2.71 -14.35 2.23
CA VAL A 384 1.93 -15.19 3.16
C VAL A 384 2.83 -15.86 4.20
N GLN A 385 4.03 -16.29 3.81
CA GLN A 385 5.02 -16.83 4.74
C GLN A 385 5.48 -15.76 5.76
N LEU A 386 5.62 -14.50 5.33
CA LEU A 386 5.98 -13.41 6.22
C LEU A 386 4.91 -13.18 7.31
N PHE A 387 3.62 -13.32 7.01
CA PHE A 387 2.58 -13.28 8.03
C PHE A 387 2.79 -14.34 9.11
N LYS A 388 2.99 -15.59 8.70
CA LYS A 388 3.25 -16.69 9.63
C LYS A 388 4.49 -16.42 10.48
N ALA A 389 5.55 -15.87 9.87
CA ALA A 389 6.77 -15.50 10.58
C ALA A 389 6.54 -14.39 11.60
N ILE A 390 5.73 -13.37 11.26
CA ILE A 390 5.35 -12.28 12.17
C ILE A 390 4.49 -12.81 13.32
N ASP A 391 3.48 -13.65 13.05
CA ASP A 391 2.62 -14.22 14.07
C ASP A 391 3.41 -15.09 15.06
N ASN A 392 4.30 -15.94 14.55
CA ASN A 392 5.21 -16.74 15.37
C ASN A 392 6.16 -15.87 16.18
N PHE A 393 6.68 -14.79 15.60
CA PHE A 393 7.55 -13.85 16.30
C PHE A 393 6.79 -13.16 17.44
N MET A 394 5.60 -12.64 17.15
CA MET A 394 4.73 -11.99 18.14
C MET A 394 4.31 -12.93 19.26
N PHE A 395 4.02 -14.19 18.94
CA PHE A 395 3.77 -15.22 19.96
C PHE A 395 5.02 -15.48 20.80
N THR A 396 6.19 -15.65 20.16
CA THR A 396 7.46 -15.96 20.85
C THR A 396 7.81 -14.89 21.87
N ILE A 397 7.76 -13.60 21.48
CA ILE A 397 8.08 -12.49 22.40
C ILE A 397 7.03 -12.33 23.52
N ARG A 398 5.76 -12.71 23.29
CA ARG A 398 4.68 -12.61 24.28
C ARG A 398 4.57 -13.85 25.17
N SER A 399 5.10 -14.98 24.72
CA SER A 399 4.94 -16.28 25.39
C SER A 399 5.35 -16.25 26.87
N PRO A 400 6.44 -15.60 27.30
CA PRO A 400 6.82 -15.61 28.72
C PRO A 400 5.77 -14.90 29.60
N PHE A 401 5.16 -13.82 29.08
CA PHE A 401 4.12 -13.08 29.80
C PHE A 401 2.79 -13.83 29.83
N LEU A 402 2.43 -14.48 28.72
CA LEU A 402 1.24 -15.33 28.65
C LEU A 402 1.33 -16.45 29.69
N TRP A 403 2.45 -17.17 29.75
CA TRP A 403 2.65 -18.25 30.71
C TRP A 403 2.76 -17.74 32.16
N MET A 404 3.41 -16.59 32.40
CA MET A 404 3.40 -15.96 33.71
C MET A 404 1.97 -15.64 34.16
N THR A 405 1.15 -15.09 33.27
CA THR A 405 -0.24 -14.76 33.56
C THR A 405 -1.02 -16.03 33.91
N VAL A 406 -0.94 -17.08 33.07
CA VAL A 406 -1.56 -18.39 33.33
C VAL A 406 -1.13 -18.97 34.68
N ALA A 407 0.16 -18.90 35.02
CA ALA A 407 0.68 -19.39 36.28
C ALA A 407 0.12 -18.61 37.48
N LEU A 408 0.05 -17.28 37.41
CA LEU A 408 -0.50 -16.42 38.46
C LEU A 408 -2.00 -16.68 38.68
N TRP A 409 -2.78 -16.82 37.60
CA TRP A 409 -4.20 -17.17 37.69
C TRP A 409 -4.41 -18.57 38.26
N SER A 410 -3.58 -19.54 37.86
CA SER A 410 -3.64 -20.91 38.38
C SER A 410 -3.31 -20.96 39.87
N LEU A 411 -2.29 -20.22 40.30
CA LEU A 411 -1.91 -20.09 41.71
C LEU A 411 -3.01 -19.42 42.54
N SER A 412 -3.62 -18.35 42.02
CA SER A 412 -4.75 -17.66 42.66
C SER A 412 -5.95 -18.60 42.82
N LEU A 413 -6.31 -19.32 41.76
CA LEU A 413 -7.39 -20.31 41.81
C LEU A 413 -7.10 -21.42 42.83
N PHE A 414 -5.87 -21.95 42.83
CA PHE A 414 -5.43 -22.95 43.79
C PHE A 414 -5.52 -22.45 45.23
N TYR A 415 -5.05 -21.22 45.49
CA TYR A 415 -5.17 -20.58 46.81
C TYR A 415 -6.63 -20.47 47.27
N LEU A 416 -7.53 -20.03 46.38
CA LEU A 416 -8.97 -19.95 46.68
C LEU A 416 -9.56 -21.33 47.01
N ILE A 417 -9.20 -22.37 46.26
CA ILE A 417 -9.62 -23.75 46.53
C ILE A 417 -9.11 -24.19 47.91
N CYS A 418 -7.83 -23.98 48.22
CA CYS A 418 -7.26 -24.33 49.52
C CYS A 418 -7.96 -23.61 50.68
N VAL A 419 -8.29 -22.33 50.54
CA VAL A 419 -9.03 -21.57 51.57
C VAL A 419 -10.46 -22.08 51.70
N MET A 420 -11.14 -22.39 50.60
CA MET A 420 -12.51 -22.92 50.62
C MET A 420 -12.57 -24.31 51.26
N VAL A 421 -11.69 -25.23 50.86
CA VAL A 421 -11.58 -26.58 51.44
C VAL A 421 -11.16 -26.49 52.90
N GLY A 422 -10.13 -25.71 53.22
CA GLY A 422 -9.68 -25.53 54.61
C GLY A 422 -10.77 -24.95 55.51
N ARG A 423 -11.58 -24.00 55.02
CA ARG A 423 -12.74 -23.48 55.78
C ARG A 423 -13.85 -24.52 55.91
N LEU A 424 -14.12 -25.32 54.87
CA LEU A 424 -15.11 -26.39 54.93
C LEU A 424 -14.70 -27.48 55.93
N ASP A 425 -13.42 -27.87 55.92
CA ASP A 425 -12.84 -28.84 56.84
C ASP A 425 -12.84 -28.30 58.28
N VAL A 426 -12.48 -27.04 58.50
CA VAL A 426 -12.60 -26.41 59.82
C VAL A 426 -14.05 -26.38 60.30
N LEU A 427 -15.02 -26.05 59.42
CA LEU A 427 -16.44 -26.10 59.77
C LEU A 427 -16.92 -27.53 60.07
N HIS A 428 -16.46 -28.51 59.30
CA HIS A 428 -16.80 -29.91 59.47
C HIS A 428 -16.20 -30.49 60.76
N ILE A 429 -14.92 -30.28 61.02
CA ILE A 429 -14.22 -30.66 62.25
C ILE A 429 -14.84 -29.94 63.45
N ARG A 430 -15.19 -28.65 63.35
CA ARG A 430 -15.84 -27.90 64.44
C ARG A 430 -17.29 -28.33 64.67
N SER A 431 -17.98 -28.87 63.65
CA SER A 431 -19.29 -29.50 63.83
C SER A 431 -19.20 -30.81 64.61
N HIS A 432 -18.13 -31.58 64.43
CA HIS A 432 -17.84 -32.80 65.18
C HIS A 432 -17.22 -32.55 66.56
N LEU A 433 -16.50 -31.43 66.73
CA LEU A 433 -15.97 -30.95 68.01
C LEU A 433 -16.97 -30.07 68.80
N ARG A 434 -18.23 -29.96 68.37
CA ARG A 434 -19.29 -29.48 69.28
C ARG A 434 -19.32 -30.44 70.47
N ILE A 435 -18.84 -29.92 71.59
CA ILE A 435 -18.86 -30.50 72.92
C ILE A 435 -20.16 -31.30 73.11
N PRO A 436 -20.11 -32.51 73.72
CA PRO A 436 -21.29 -33.30 74.07
C PRO A 436 -22.07 -32.66 75.22
N SER A 437 -22.42 -31.37 75.09
CA SER A 437 -23.29 -30.63 75.99
C SER A 437 -24.69 -30.45 75.43
N SER A 438 -24.95 -30.79 74.15
CA SER A 438 -26.32 -30.86 73.61
C SER A 438 -27.18 -31.92 74.31
N HIS A 439 -26.57 -32.97 74.84
CA HIS A 439 -27.25 -34.02 75.61
C HIS A 439 -27.30 -33.72 77.13
N ARG A 440 -26.74 -32.60 77.60
CA ARG A 440 -26.80 -32.16 79.00
C ARG A 440 -27.81 -31.04 79.26
N ILE A 441 -28.75 -30.82 78.33
CA ILE A 441 -29.98 -30.12 78.66
C ILE A 441 -30.94 -31.17 79.22
N THR A 442 -30.87 -31.38 80.53
CA THR A 442 -31.97 -32.03 81.27
C THR A 442 -33.25 -31.27 80.93
N ALA A 443 -34.31 -31.98 80.52
CA ALA A 443 -35.62 -31.39 80.16
C ALA A 443 -36.19 -30.47 81.27
N GLN A 444 -35.71 -30.63 82.52
CA GLN A 444 -36.03 -29.76 83.64
C GLN A 444 -35.45 -28.33 83.55
N SER A 445 -34.36 -28.10 82.80
CA SER A 445 -33.80 -26.75 82.61
C SER A 445 -34.58 -25.92 81.58
N LEU A 446 -35.32 -26.55 80.66
CA LEU A 446 -36.24 -25.87 79.74
C LEU A 446 -37.52 -25.37 80.43
N LEU A 447 -37.99 -26.08 81.46
CA LEU A 447 -39.11 -25.61 82.29
C LEU A 447 -38.71 -24.48 83.25
N ALA A 448 -37.43 -24.42 83.68
CA ALA A 448 -36.92 -23.30 84.47
C ALA A 448 -36.69 -22.03 83.62
N ALA A 449 -36.35 -22.17 82.33
CA ALA A 449 -36.14 -21.03 81.43
C ALA A 449 -37.43 -20.24 81.14
N ALA A 450 -38.62 -20.85 81.31
CA ALA A 450 -39.90 -20.13 81.25
C ALA A 450 -40.07 -19.09 82.37
N GLN A 451 -39.25 -19.12 83.42
CA GLN A 451 -39.21 -18.11 84.48
C GLN A 451 -38.05 -17.12 84.39
N VAL A 452 -37.12 -17.27 83.44
CA VAL A 452 -36.00 -16.33 83.26
C VAL A 452 -36.21 -15.45 82.03
N GLY A 453 -37.39 -14.84 81.94
CA GLY A 453 -37.66 -13.71 81.05
C GLY A 453 -36.88 -12.43 81.42
N ARG A 454 -35.71 -12.54 82.04
CA ARG A 454 -34.98 -11.40 82.61
C ARG A 454 -33.54 -11.20 82.13
N LEU A 455 -32.94 -12.11 81.35
CA LEU A 455 -31.50 -12.03 81.02
C LEU A 455 -31.12 -12.52 79.62
N ALA A 456 -31.83 -12.11 78.57
CA ALA A 456 -31.39 -12.34 77.19
C ALA A 456 -31.46 -11.07 76.34
N LYS A 457 -30.58 -10.13 76.65
CA LYS A 457 -30.12 -9.10 75.70
C LYS A 457 -28.60 -9.20 75.60
N ILE A 458 -28.10 -10.35 75.20
CA ILE A 458 -26.71 -10.50 74.77
C ILE A 458 -26.74 -10.68 73.26
N SER A 459 -26.40 -9.58 72.61
CA SER A 459 -26.15 -9.39 71.19
C SER A 459 -25.20 -10.46 70.64
N TYR A 460 -25.72 -11.39 69.88
CA TYR A 460 -24.90 -12.25 69.02
C TYR A 460 -25.59 -12.48 67.67
N LEU A 461 -26.22 -11.45 67.11
CA LEU A 461 -26.65 -11.45 65.71
C LEU A 461 -26.69 -10.00 65.22
N GLN A 462 -25.57 -9.51 64.72
CA GLN A 462 -25.53 -8.58 63.60
C GLN A 462 -24.41 -9.03 62.63
N PRO A 463 -24.61 -8.87 61.32
CA PRO A 463 -23.64 -9.25 60.28
C PRO A 463 -22.34 -8.45 60.33
#